data_AF-A0A367AFJ2-F1
#
_entry.id   AF-A0A367AFJ2-F1
#
_cell.length_a   1.000
_cell.length_b   1.000
_cell.length_c   1.000
_cell.angle_alpha   90.00
_cell.angle_beta   90.00
_cell.angle_gamma   90.00
#
_symmetry.space_group_name_H-M   'P 1'
#
loop_
_entity.id
_entity.type
_entity.pdbx_description
1 polymer ?
#
loop_
_entity_poly.entity_id
_entity_poly.type
_entity_poly.pdbx_seq_one_letter_code
_entity_poly.pdbx_strand_id
1 'polypeptide(L)'
;MRISCRATLPATDIEIATAVQQLLDRRGSMAHAPVTLTIPDNVAIGIAGFFVSPTDSGQLMERFFRGGDVDSNEMLEAIRFEQGYASPEGHAALHCLSGWVAAQVHKQGG
;
A
#
# COMPACT_ATOMS: atom_id res chain seq x y z
N MET A 1 2.31 -4.37 14.50
CA MET A 1 3.75 -4.68 14.28
C MET A 1 4.33 -3.60 13.39
N ARG A 2 5.48 -3.01 13.73
CA ARG A 2 6.01 -1.87 12.96
C ARG A 2 6.74 -2.31 11.69
N ILE A 3 6.26 -1.82 10.55
CA ILE A 3 6.87 -2.05 9.24
C ILE A 3 7.43 -0.73 8.70
N SER A 4 8.52 -0.83 7.93
CA SER A 4 9.24 0.32 7.40
C SER A 4 9.44 0.18 5.89
N CYS A 5 9.22 1.26 5.18
CA CYS A 5 9.54 1.43 3.78
C CYS A 5 10.96 1.98 3.62
N ARG A 6 11.72 1.48 2.65
CA ARG A 6 13.09 1.94 2.37
C ARG A 6 13.19 3.02 1.30
N ALA A 7 12.09 3.33 0.62
CA ALA A 7 12.07 4.33 -0.44
C ALA A 7 12.09 5.76 0.14
N THR A 8 12.91 6.62 -0.46
CA THR A 8 13.02 8.04 -0.11
C THR A 8 12.24 8.95 -1.05
N LEU A 9 11.83 8.43 -2.21
CA LEU A 9 11.06 9.17 -3.22
C LEU A 9 9.78 8.39 -3.54
N PRO A 10 8.60 9.01 -3.42
CA PRO A 10 7.35 8.40 -3.84
C PRO A 10 7.32 8.26 -5.37
N ALA A 11 6.69 7.18 -5.84
CA ALA A 11 6.40 7.03 -7.26
C ALA A 11 5.39 8.09 -7.73
N THR A 12 5.49 8.50 -8.99
CA THR A 12 4.53 9.38 -9.66
C THR A 12 3.20 8.67 -9.92
N ASP A 13 2.14 9.42 -10.17
CA ASP A 13 0.80 8.88 -10.44
C ASP A 13 0.79 7.83 -11.57
N ILE A 14 1.54 8.08 -12.64
CA ILE A 14 1.65 7.18 -13.79
C ILE A 14 2.39 5.89 -13.39
N GLU A 15 3.46 6.00 -12.61
CA GLU A 15 4.21 4.83 -12.12
C GLU A 15 3.36 3.99 -11.16
N ILE A 16 2.56 4.63 -10.30
CA ILE A 16 1.63 3.95 -9.40
C ILE A 16 0.57 3.19 -10.19
N ALA A 17 -0.12 3.86 -11.11
CA ALA A 17 -1.14 3.22 -11.94
C ALA A 17 -0.58 2.02 -12.71
N THR A 18 0.61 2.19 -13.32
CA THR A 18 1.30 1.13 -14.04
C THR A 18 1.64 -0.06 -13.12
N ALA A 19 2.20 0.21 -11.95
CA ALA A 19 2.60 -0.85 -11.00
C ALA A 19 1.39 -1.60 -10.44
N VAL A 20 0.30 -0.90 -10.14
CA VAL A 20 -0.95 -1.51 -9.68
C VAL A 20 -1.52 -2.43 -10.76
N GLN A 21 -1.61 -1.95 -12.00
CA GLN A 21 -2.10 -2.76 -13.12
C GLN A 21 -1.24 -4.00 -13.34
N GLN A 22 0.08 -3.84 -13.43
CA GLN A 22 1.01 -4.95 -13.63
C GLN A 22 0.92 -5.99 -12.51
N LEU A 23 0.77 -5.56 -11.25
CA LEU A 23 0.64 -6.49 -10.13
C LEU A 23 -0.68 -7.27 -10.21
N LEU A 24 -1.79 -6.59 -10.50
CA LEU A 24 -3.10 -7.23 -10.59
C LEU A 24 -3.17 -8.22 -11.75
N ASP A 25 -2.64 -7.86 -12.92
CA ASP A 25 -2.53 -8.75 -14.08
C ASP A 25 -1.68 -9.98 -13.73
N ARG A 26 -0.53 -9.76 -13.08
CA ARG A 26 0.37 -10.85 -12.69
C ARG A 26 -0.29 -11.80 -11.69
N ARG A 27 -0.92 -11.27 -10.64
CA ARG A 27 -1.62 -12.08 -9.63
C ARG A 27 -2.83 -12.81 -10.22
N GLY A 28 -3.59 -12.16 -11.11
CA GLY A 28 -4.74 -12.76 -11.79
C GLY A 28 -4.37 -13.93 -12.71
N SER A 29 -3.15 -13.93 -13.25
CA SER A 29 -2.64 -15.04 -14.07
C SER A 29 -2.21 -16.29 -13.26
N MET A 30 -2.20 -16.22 -11.93
CA MET A 30 -1.70 -17.28 -11.05
C MET A 30 -2.84 -17.89 -10.22
N ALA A 31 -2.90 -19.22 -10.16
CA ALA A 31 -3.85 -19.91 -9.27
C ALA A 31 -3.54 -19.64 -7.79
N HIS A 32 -2.26 -19.50 -7.43
CA HIS A 32 -1.79 -19.24 -6.07
C HIS A 32 -0.64 -18.24 -6.11
N ALA A 33 -0.96 -16.94 -6.08
CA ALA A 33 0.06 -15.89 -6.04
C ALA A 33 0.74 -15.86 -4.65
N PRO A 34 2.08 -15.82 -4.57
CA PRO A 34 2.79 -15.75 -3.30
C PRO A 34 2.59 -14.38 -2.62
N VAL A 35 2.57 -14.35 -1.29
CA VAL A 35 2.44 -13.10 -0.51
C VAL A 35 3.57 -12.11 -0.77
N THR A 36 4.74 -12.60 -1.18
CA THR A 36 5.92 -11.78 -1.51
C THR A 36 5.80 -11.06 -2.84
N LEU A 37 4.83 -11.42 -3.71
CA LEU A 37 4.54 -10.72 -4.94
C LEU A 37 3.67 -9.50 -4.64
N THR A 38 4.31 -8.34 -4.56
CA THR A 38 3.66 -7.07 -4.20
C THR A 38 4.27 -5.89 -4.95
N ILE A 39 3.63 -4.71 -4.84
CA ILE A 39 4.14 -3.43 -5.33
C ILE A 39 5.47 -3.05 -4.64
N PRO A 40 6.32 -2.24 -5.29
CA PRO A 40 7.55 -1.75 -4.68
C PRO A 40 7.28 -0.68 -3.61
N ASP A 41 8.28 -0.48 -2.75
CA ASP A 41 8.27 0.44 -1.60
C ASP A 41 7.91 1.90 -1.96
N ASN A 42 8.44 2.42 -3.08
CA ASN A 42 8.12 3.78 -3.56
C ASN A 42 6.67 3.94 -4.01
N VAL A 43 6.06 2.88 -4.58
CA VAL A 43 4.64 2.86 -4.94
C VAL A 43 3.78 2.77 -3.70
N ALA A 44 4.19 2.01 -2.67
CA ALA A 44 3.45 1.94 -1.41
C ALA A 44 3.35 3.31 -0.73
N ILE A 45 4.47 4.05 -0.64
CA ILE A 45 4.47 5.43 -0.12
C ILE A 45 3.64 6.34 -1.03
N GLY A 46 3.80 6.25 -2.35
CA GLY A 46 3.04 7.08 -3.30
C GLY A 46 1.52 6.91 -3.17
N ILE A 47 1.04 5.67 -3.02
CA ILE A 47 -0.37 5.37 -2.77
C ILE A 47 -0.84 6.04 -1.48
N ALA A 48 -0.09 5.93 -0.38
CA ALA A 48 -0.47 6.60 0.87
C ALA A 48 -0.57 8.12 0.71
N GLY A 49 0.29 8.73 -0.10
CA GLY A 49 0.23 10.15 -0.45
C GLY A 49 -1.13 10.58 -1.03
N PHE A 50 -1.79 9.74 -1.83
CA PHE A 50 -3.11 10.05 -2.40
C PHE A 50 -4.24 10.08 -1.37
N PHE A 51 -4.10 9.36 -0.27
CA PHE A 51 -5.13 9.24 0.77
C PHE A 51 -4.87 10.16 1.96
N VAL A 52 -3.93 11.10 1.84
CA VAL A 52 -3.70 12.13 2.88
C VAL A 52 -4.92 13.02 3.00
N SER A 53 -5.45 13.12 4.22
CA SER A 53 -6.60 13.95 4.52
C SER A 53 -6.65 14.30 6.02
N PRO A 54 -7.60 15.16 6.46
CA PRO A 54 -7.79 15.48 7.88
C PRO A 54 -8.43 14.37 8.73
N THR A 55 -8.81 13.23 8.14
CA THR A 55 -9.36 12.09 8.90
C THR A 55 -8.24 11.34 9.64
N ASP A 56 -8.59 10.52 10.64
CA ASP A 56 -7.61 9.71 11.37
C ASP A 56 -6.82 8.77 10.45
N SER A 57 -7.51 8.14 9.49
CA SER A 57 -6.90 7.31 8.45
C SER A 57 -5.99 8.12 7.53
N GLY A 58 -6.42 9.31 7.10
CA GLY A 58 -5.62 10.20 6.26
C GLY A 58 -4.37 10.74 6.95
N GLN A 59 -4.45 11.03 8.25
CA GLN A 59 -3.31 11.43 9.07
C GLN A 59 -2.33 10.26 9.29
N LEU A 60 -2.83 9.03 9.40
CA LEU A 60 -1.97 7.84 9.41
C LEU A 60 -1.24 7.65 8.07
N MET A 61 -1.95 7.82 6.95
CA MET A 61 -1.35 7.80 5.61
C MET A 61 -0.29 8.88 5.45
N GLU A 62 -0.52 10.09 5.97
CA GLU A 62 0.45 11.18 5.95
C GLU A 62 1.71 10.87 6.74
N ARG A 63 1.58 10.28 7.93
CA ARG A 63 2.72 9.85 8.75
C ARG A 63 3.54 8.80 8.03
N PHE A 64 2.90 7.81 7.40
CA PHE A 64 3.61 6.81 6.61
C PHE A 64 4.25 7.42 5.36
N PHE A 65 3.57 8.33 4.67
CA PHE A 65 4.08 9.02 3.48
C PHE A 65 5.35 9.82 3.78
N ARG A 66 5.40 10.51 4.93
CA ARG A 66 6.55 11.35 5.33
C ARG A 66 7.64 10.59 6.07
N GLY A 67 7.27 9.65 6.93
CA GLY A 67 8.19 8.95 7.84
C GLY A 67 8.66 7.60 7.33
N GLY A 68 7.88 6.95 6.45
CA GLY A 68 8.17 5.62 5.93
C GLY A 68 7.95 4.49 6.95
N ASP A 69 7.57 4.75 8.19
CA ASP A 69 7.23 3.73 9.19
C ASP A 69 5.77 3.80 9.63
N VAL A 70 5.17 2.64 9.90
CA VAL A 70 3.79 2.54 10.40
C VAL A 70 3.55 1.23 11.14
N ASP A 71 2.56 1.20 12.04
CA ASP A 71 2.05 -0.07 12.56
C ASP A 71 1.19 -0.79 11.49
N SER A 72 1.47 -2.07 11.27
CA SER A 72 0.78 -2.90 10.28
C SER A 72 -0.73 -3.00 10.51
N ASN A 73 -1.18 -3.08 11.77
CA ASN A 73 -2.60 -3.26 12.08
C ASN A 73 -3.35 -1.94 11.87
N GLU A 74 -2.79 -0.83 12.35
CA GLU A 74 -3.36 0.49 12.14
C GLU A 74 -3.43 0.83 10.64
N MET A 75 -2.39 0.48 9.87
CA MET A 75 -2.39 0.66 8.41
C MET A 75 -3.47 -0.19 7.73
N LEU A 76 -3.65 -1.46 8.12
CA LEU A 76 -4.72 -2.31 7.55
C LEU A 76 -6.12 -1.80 7.89
N GLU A 77 -6.32 -1.25 9.09
CA GLU A 77 -7.58 -0.64 9.48
C GLU A 77 -7.87 0.64 8.68
N ALA A 78 -6.88 1.52 8.53
CA ALA A 78 -6.99 2.73 7.72
C ALA A 78 -7.28 2.39 6.25
N ILE A 79 -6.58 1.42 5.66
CA ILE A 79 -6.81 0.95 4.29
C ILE A 79 -8.26 0.50 4.11
N ARG A 80 -8.78 -0.32 5.03
CA ARG A 80 -10.15 -0.84 4.97
C ARG A 80 -11.18 0.28 5.07
N PHE A 81 -10.93 1.27 5.92
CA PHE A 81 -11.79 2.45 6.05
C PHE A 81 -11.83 3.23 4.73
N GLU A 82 -10.68 3.59 4.18
CA GLU A 82 -10.57 4.34 2.92
C GLU A 82 -11.18 3.57 1.73
N GLN A 83 -11.03 2.24 1.70
CA GLN A 83 -11.64 1.39 0.67
C GLN A 83 -13.17 1.48 0.62
N GLY A 84 -13.83 1.88 1.72
CA GLY A 84 -15.27 2.09 1.77
C GLY A 84 -15.75 3.32 1.01
N TYR A 85 -14.84 4.26 0.71
CA TYR A 85 -15.16 5.55 0.06
C TYR A 85 -14.38 5.78 -1.24
N ALA A 86 -13.35 4.98 -1.51
CA ALA A 86 -12.49 5.13 -2.68
C ALA A 86 -13.21 4.83 -4.00
N SER A 87 -12.75 5.46 -5.09
CA SER A 87 -13.11 5.06 -6.45
C SER A 87 -12.63 3.63 -6.74
N PRO A 88 -13.07 2.99 -7.84
CA PRO A 88 -12.54 1.68 -8.24
C PRO A 88 -11.01 1.63 -8.34
N GLU A 89 -10.39 2.66 -8.91
CA GLU A 89 -8.94 2.80 -9.05
C GLU A 89 -8.26 2.98 -7.69
N GLY A 90 -8.83 3.84 -6.84
CA GLY A 90 -8.35 4.03 -5.47
C GLY A 90 -8.46 2.74 -4.64
N HIS A 91 -9.55 2.00 -4.80
CA HIS A 91 -9.76 0.72 -4.13
C HIS A 91 -8.73 -0.32 -4.58
N ALA A 92 -8.42 -0.39 -5.88
CA ALA A 92 -7.38 -1.24 -6.42
C ALA A 92 -5.98 -0.89 -5.87
N ALA A 93 -5.66 0.40 -5.79
CA ALA A 93 -4.41 0.88 -5.20
C ALA A 93 -4.30 0.49 -3.71
N LEU A 94 -5.36 0.72 -2.94
CA LEU A 94 -5.45 0.33 -1.52
C LEU A 94 -5.35 -1.18 -1.32
N HIS A 95 -5.95 -1.97 -2.21
CA HIS A 95 -5.81 -3.43 -2.18
C HIS A 95 -4.34 -3.85 -2.40
N CYS A 96 -3.65 -3.24 -3.36
CA CYS A 96 -2.22 -3.46 -3.57
C CYS A 96 -1.37 -3.04 -2.35
N LEU A 97 -1.69 -1.92 -1.71
CA LEU A 97 -1.04 -1.47 -0.48
C LEU A 97 -1.24 -2.47 0.67
N SER A 98 -2.45 -3.03 0.82
CA SER A 98 -2.72 -4.08 1.81
C SER A 98 -1.85 -5.33 1.60
N GLY A 99 -1.61 -5.70 0.34
CA GLY A 99 -0.72 -6.79 -0.04
C GLY A 99 0.73 -6.50 0.32
N TRP A 100 1.17 -5.25 0.15
CA TRP A 100 2.51 -4.82 0.57
C TRP A 100 2.69 -4.89 2.09
N VAL A 101 1.69 -4.46 2.87
CA VAL A 101 1.71 -4.58 4.34
C VAL A 101 1.86 -6.05 4.76
N ALA A 102 1.06 -6.95 4.18
CA ALA A 102 1.15 -8.38 4.45
C ALA A 102 2.54 -8.96 4.10
N ALA A 103 3.12 -8.54 2.98
CA ALA A 103 4.47 -8.94 2.57
C ALA A 103 5.55 -8.46 3.55
N GLN A 104 5.45 -7.24 4.07
CA GLN A 104 6.41 -6.70 5.05
C GLN A 104 6.32 -7.42 6.39
N VAL A 105 5.11 -7.70 6.86
CA VAL A 105 4.90 -8.51 8.07
C VAL A 105 5.50 -9.91 7.91
N HIS A 106 5.27 -10.55 6.76
CA HIS A 106 5.84 -11.87 6.48
C HIS A 106 7.38 -11.87 6.47
N LYS A 107 8.00 -10.83 5.90
CA LYS A 107 9.48 -10.69 5.86
C LYS A 107 10.13 -10.51 7.23
N GLN A 108 9.44 -9.89 8.17
CA GLN A 108 9.97 -9.61 9.51
C GLN A 108 9.70 -10.73 10.53
N GLY A 109 8.73 -11.61 10.25
CA GLY A 109 8.38 -12.74 11.12
C GLY A 109 8.99 -14.09 10.74
N GLY A 110 9.75 -14.16 9.64
CA GLY A 110 10.56 -15.31 9.24
C GLY A 110 12.01 -15.15 9.65
#